data_AF-A0A6N8NU32-F1
#
_entry.id   AF-A0A6N8NU32-F1
#
_cell.length_a   1.000
_cell.length_b   1.000
_cell.length_c   1.000
_cell.angle_alpha   90.00
_cell.angle_beta   90.00
_cell.angle_gamma   90.00
#
_symmetry.space_group_name_H-M   'P 1'
#
loop_
_entity.id
_entity.type
_entity.pdbx_description
1 polymer ?
#
loop_
_entity_poly.entity_id
_entity_poly.type
_entity_poly.pdbx_seq_one_letter_code
_entity_poly.pdbx_strand_id
1 'polypeptide(L)'
;MAVKISGVLKDGTGKPVQNCTIQLKAKRNSTTVVVNTLASENPDEAGRYSMDVEYGQYSVILLVEGFPPSHAGTITVYEDSQPGTLNDFLGAMTEDDARPEALRRFELMVEEVARNASAVAQNTAAA
;
A
#
# COMPACT_ATOMS: atom_id res chain seq x y z
N MET A 1 -14.09 -8.91 6.95
CA MET A 1 -13.62 -9.99 6.05
C MET A 1 -12.10 -9.92 5.99
N ALA A 2 -11.41 -11.06 5.93
CA ALA A 2 -9.96 -11.12 5.84
C ALA A 2 -9.53 -11.41 4.39
N VAL A 3 -8.45 -10.75 3.96
CA VAL A 3 -7.82 -10.91 2.65
C VAL A 3 -6.59 -11.78 2.82
N LYS A 4 -6.48 -12.81 1.98
CA LYS A 4 -5.35 -13.72 2.03
C LYS A 4 -4.12 -13.09 1.39
N ILE A 5 -3.08 -12.87 2.18
CA ILE A 5 -1.76 -12.44 1.72
C ILE A 5 -0.83 -13.66 1.74
N SER A 6 -0.44 -14.14 0.57
CA SER A 6 0.38 -15.36 0.45
C SER A 6 1.33 -15.28 -0.73
N GLY A 7 2.50 -15.90 -0.61
CA GLY A 7 3.51 -15.87 -1.65
C GLY A 7 4.83 -16.46 -1.21
N VAL A 8 5.89 -16.18 -1.97
CA VAL A 8 7.26 -16.57 -1.63
C VAL A 8 8.05 -15.31 -1.29
N LEU A 9 8.62 -15.25 -0.10
CA LEU A 9 9.53 -14.19 0.31
C LEU A 9 10.88 -14.42 -0.36
N LYS A 10 11.33 -13.47 -1.17
CA LYS A 10 12.57 -13.55 -1.93
C LYS A 10 13.48 -12.38 -1.58
N ASP A 11 14.79 -12.61 -1.59
CA ASP A 11 15.79 -11.56 -1.46
C ASP A 11 15.99 -10.79 -2.78
N GLY A 12 16.86 -9.77 -2.77
CA GLY A 12 17.21 -8.99 -3.96
C GLY A 12 17.90 -9.80 -5.07
N THR A 13 18.27 -11.05 -4.81
CA THR A 13 18.83 -12.00 -5.80
C THR A 13 17.78 -13.02 -6.29
N GLY A 14 16.54 -12.92 -5.80
CA GLY A 14 15.45 -13.83 -6.14
C GLY A 14 15.46 -15.16 -5.38
N LYS A 15 16.38 -15.35 -4.42
CA LYS A 15 16.45 -16.56 -3.60
C LYS A 15 15.42 -16.52 -2.47
N PRO A 16 14.81 -17.65 -2.10
CA PRO A 16 13.87 -17.70 -0.99
C PRO A 16 14.58 -17.32 0.32
N VAL A 17 13.94 -16.46 1.11
CA VAL A 17 14.44 -16.06 2.43
C VAL A 17 13.90 -17.05 3.46
N GLN A 18 14.81 -17.75 4.11
CA GLN A 18 14.51 -18.66 5.23
C GLN A 18 14.73 -17.94 6.57
N ASN A 19 14.18 -18.50 7.66
CA ASN A 19 14.32 -17.99 9.02
C ASN A 19 13.97 -16.49 9.15
N CYS A 20 13.00 -16.07 8.34
CA CYS A 20 12.41 -14.75 8.43
C CYS A 20 11.08 -14.85 9.16
N THR A 21 10.70 -13.81 9.88
CA THR A 21 9.36 -13.63 10.42
C THR A 21 8.79 -12.37 9.79
N ILE A 22 7.66 -12.53 9.10
CA ILE A 22 6.90 -11.40 8.55
C ILE A 22 5.96 -10.91 9.64
N GLN A 23 6.19 -9.71 10.16
CA GLN A 23 5.32 -9.05 11.13
C GLN A 23 4.52 -7.94 10.46
N LEU A 24 3.20 -8.03 10.58
CA LEU A 24 2.29 -6.94 10.25
C LEU A 24 1.88 -6.23 11.54
N LYS A 25 2.22 -4.94 11.65
CA LYS A 25 1.83 -4.10 12.78
C LYS A 25 0.84 -3.03 12.33
N ALA A 26 -0.39 -3.09 12.83
CA ALA A 26 -1.42 -2.10 12.50
C ALA A 26 -0.95 -0.68 12.88
N LYS A 27 -1.03 0.26 11.92
CA LYS A 27 -0.60 1.66 12.08
C LYS A 27 -1.65 2.55 12.72
N ARG A 28 -2.93 2.26 12.45
CA ARG A 28 -4.09 2.97 12.99
C ARG A 28 -4.96 1.96 13.69
N ASN A 29 -5.43 2.28 14.88
CA ASN A 29 -6.50 1.56 15.54
C ASN A 29 -7.75 1.66 14.65
N SER A 30 -8.08 0.59 13.92
CA SER A 30 -9.39 0.49 13.26
C SER A 30 -10.42 -0.01 14.26
N THR A 31 -11.70 0.06 13.90
CA THR A 31 -12.83 -0.45 14.69
C THR A 31 -12.74 -1.96 14.97
N THR A 32 -11.87 -2.71 14.29
CA THR A 32 -11.67 -4.17 14.47
C THR A 32 -10.26 -4.56 14.94
N VAL A 33 -9.24 -3.72 14.73
CA VAL A 33 -7.84 -4.06 15.03
C VAL A 33 -7.31 -3.18 16.17
N VAL A 34 -7.29 -3.75 17.37
CA VAL A 34 -6.59 -3.17 18.53
C VAL A 34 -5.08 -3.30 18.31
N VAL A 35 -4.35 -2.26 18.74
CA VAL A 35 -2.93 -1.86 18.60
C VAL A 35 -1.83 -2.97 18.71
N ASN A 36 -2.16 -4.24 18.91
CA ASN A 36 -1.19 -5.33 19.12
C ASN A 36 -1.48 -6.63 18.32
N THR A 37 -2.34 -6.62 17.30
CA THR A 37 -2.52 -7.83 16.47
C THR A 37 -1.32 -8.00 15.55
N LEU A 38 -0.39 -8.84 16.00
CA LEU A 38 0.76 -9.30 15.23
C LEU A 38 0.30 -10.50 14.39
N ALA A 39 0.02 -10.29 13.10
CA ALA A 39 0.10 -11.40 12.17
C ALA A 39 1.60 -11.67 11.97
N SER A 40 2.04 -12.85 12.40
CA SER A 40 3.43 -13.28 12.40
C SER A 40 3.50 -14.63 11.73
N GLU A 41 4.01 -14.66 10.49
CA GLU A 41 4.23 -15.90 9.76
C GLU A 41 5.72 -16.12 9.56
N ASN A 42 6.14 -17.36 9.77
CA ASN A 42 7.49 -17.81 9.48
C ASN A 42 7.43 -18.55 8.14
N PRO A 43 8.04 -18.02 7.06
CA PRO A 43 8.06 -18.72 5.79
C PRO A 43 8.75 -20.08 5.91
N ASP A 44 8.28 -21.06 5.14
CA ASP A 44 8.89 -22.39 5.08
C ASP A 44 10.30 -22.39 4.46
N GLU A 45 10.96 -23.55 4.34
CA GLU A 45 12.28 -23.66 3.71
C GLU A 45 12.32 -23.15 2.26
N ALA A 46 11.15 -23.09 1.60
CA ALA A 46 10.98 -22.55 0.26
C ALA A 46 10.58 -21.05 0.27
N GLY A 47 10.55 -20.40 1.43
CA GLY A 47 10.17 -19.01 1.62
C GLY A 47 8.67 -18.75 1.52
N ARG A 48 7.80 -19.77 1.59
CA ARG A 48 6.36 -19.61 1.41
C ARG A 48 5.70 -19.12 2.70
N TYR A 49 4.88 -18.08 2.59
CA TYR A 49 4.04 -17.56 3.67
C TYR A 49 2.58 -17.50 3.24
N SER A 50 1.67 -17.54 4.19
CA SER A 50 0.23 -17.39 3.97
C SER A 50 -0.44 -16.89 5.24
N MET A 51 -1.09 -15.74 5.19
CA MET A 51 -1.81 -15.15 6.32
C MET A 51 -3.15 -14.55 5.88
N ASP A 52 -4.15 -14.62 6.74
CA ASP A 52 -5.42 -13.93 6.56
C ASP A 52 -5.35 -12.58 7.29
N VAL A 53 -5.50 -11.48 6.55
CA VAL A 53 -5.28 -10.11 7.04
C VAL A 53 -6.57 -9.31 6.93
N GLU A 54 -7.03 -8.73 8.03
CA GLU A 54 -8.19 -7.85 8.01
C GLU A 54 -7.89 -6.53 7.30
N TYR A 55 -8.95 -5.88 6.78
CA TYR A 55 -8.83 -4.56 6.19
C TYR A 55 -8.24 -3.54 7.17
N GLY A 56 -7.31 -2.71 6.68
CA GLY A 56 -6.57 -1.78 7.51
C GLY A 56 -5.21 -1.41 6.93
N GLN A 57 -4.50 -0.53 7.64
CA GLN A 57 -3.15 -0.11 7.27
C GLN A 57 -2.14 -0.75 8.21
N TYR A 58 -1.14 -1.42 7.63
CA TYR A 58 -0.14 -2.18 8.38
C TYR A 58 1.28 -1.75 7.99
N SER A 59 2.13 -1.63 9.00
CA SER A 59 3.57 -1.56 8.82
C SER A 59 4.12 -2.98 8.68
N VAL A 60 4.88 -3.23 7.62
CA VAL A 60 5.50 -4.53 7.34
C VAL A 60 6.92 -4.52 7.89
N ILE A 61 7.21 -5.44 8.80
CA ILE A 61 8.53 -5.63 9.41
C ILE A 61 8.99 -7.05 9.11
N LEU A 62 10.20 -7.18 8.59
CA LEU A 62 10.84 -8.46 8.32
C LEU A 62 11.93 -8.70 9.37
N LEU A 63 11.85 -9.80 10.09
CA LEU A 63 12.82 -10.16 11.12
C LEU A 63 13.55 -11.41 10.64
N VAL A 64 14.79 -11.26 10.20
CA VAL A 64 15.64 -12.39 9.84
C VAL A 64 16.51 -12.73 11.04
N GLU A 65 16.58 -14.01 11.40
CA GLU A 65 17.40 -14.46 12.52
C GLU A 65 18.87 -14.00 12.36
N GLY A 66 19.40 -13.31 13.39
CA GLY A 66 20.76 -12.76 13.37
C GLY A 66 20.91 -11.37 12.75
N PHE A 67 19.84 -10.79 12.19
CA PHE A 67 19.85 -9.44 11.61
C PHE A 67 18.91 -8.50 12.38
N PRO A 68 19.18 -7.18 12.40
CA PRO A 68 18.24 -6.23 12.97
C PRO A 68 16.90 -6.25 12.19
N PRO A 69 15.76 -5.99 12.87
CA PRO A 69 14.46 -5.88 12.20
C PRO A 69 14.50 -4.88 11.05
N SER A 70 14.03 -5.31 9.87
CA SER A 70 14.02 -4.50 8.66
C SER A 70 12.61 -4.02 8.37
N HIS A 71 12.45 -2.71 8.17
CA HIS A 71 11.17 -2.13 7.77
C HIS A 71 11.02 -2.22 6.25
N ALA A 72 10.12 -3.08 5.78
CA ALA A 72 9.91 -3.30 4.35
C ALA A 72 8.99 -2.25 3.72
N GLY A 73 8.08 -1.66 4.50
CA GLY A 73 7.17 -0.62 4.02
C GLY A 73 5.85 -0.57 4.78
N THR A 74 4.86 0.09 4.19
CA THR A 74 3.48 0.12 4.67
C THR A 74 2.58 -0.43 3.58
N ILE A 75 1.62 -1.27 3.98
CA ILE A 75 0.58 -1.78 3.08
C ILE A 75 -0.79 -1.29 3.55
N THR A 76 -1.71 -1.18 2.61
CA THR A 76 -3.13 -0.94 2.88
C THR A 76 -3.93 -2.09 2.31
N VAL A 77 -4.74 -2.72 3.16
CA VAL A 77 -5.69 -3.78 2.78
C VAL A 77 -7.07 -3.17 2.77
N TYR A 78 -7.70 -3.09 1.60
CA TYR A 78 -9.06 -2.60 1.43
C TYR A 78 -10.07 -3.76 1.55
N GLU A 79 -11.35 -3.47 1.77
CA GLU A 79 -12.40 -4.49 1.88
C GLU A 79 -12.59 -5.31 0.58
N ASP A 80 -12.31 -4.68 -0.56
CA ASP A 80 -12.39 -5.26 -1.90
C ASP A 80 -11.02 -5.73 -2.43
N SER A 81 -9.98 -5.70 -1.60
CA SER A 81 -8.65 -6.17 -2.00
C SER A 81 -8.68 -7.65 -2.35
N GLN A 82 -8.14 -7.98 -3.53
CA GLN A 82 -7.98 -9.36 -3.94
C GLN A 82 -6.81 -10.02 -3.19
N PRO A 83 -6.86 -11.35 -2.97
CA PRO A 83 -5.71 -12.10 -2.49
C PRO A 83 -4.47 -11.87 -3.36
N GLY A 84 -3.31 -11.74 -2.74
CA GLY A 84 -2.06 -11.41 -3.44
C GLY A 84 -0.82 -11.66 -2.60
N THR A 85 0.35 -11.37 -3.15
CA THR A 85 1.62 -11.45 -2.44
C THR A 85 1.88 -10.18 -1.63
N LEU A 86 2.67 -10.27 -0.56
CA LEU A 86 3.13 -9.12 0.21
C LEU A 86 3.78 -8.04 -0.69
N ASN A 87 4.47 -8.45 -1.75
CA ASN A 87 5.08 -7.54 -2.70
C ASN A 87 4.05 -6.82 -3.57
N ASP A 88 2.92 -7.47 -3.90
CA ASP A 88 1.81 -6.84 -4.61
C ASP A 88 1.20 -5.72 -3.76
N PHE A 89 1.06 -5.95 -2.45
CA PHE A 89 0.57 -4.93 -1.51
C PHE A 89 1.59 -3.83 -1.22
N LEU A 90 2.90 -4.13 -1.22
CA LEU A 90 3.97 -3.14 -1.06
C LEU A 90 4.20 -2.30 -2.32
N GLY A 91 3.92 -2.86 -3.50
CA GLY A 91 4.03 -2.20 -4.79
C GLY A 91 2.75 -1.53 -5.28
N ALA A 92 1.61 -1.82 -4.63
CA ALA A 92 0.36 -1.12 -4.92
C ALA A 92 0.52 0.36 -4.61
N MET A 93 0.19 1.22 -5.57
CA MET A 93 0.09 2.66 -5.34
C MET A 93 -0.83 2.91 -4.14
N THR A 94 -0.31 3.57 -3.12
CA THR A 94 -1.10 3.96 -1.95
C THR A 94 -1.89 5.24 -2.26
N GLU A 95 -2.96 5.52 -1.51
CA GLU A 95 -3.70 6.80 -1.66
C GLU A 95 -2.81 8.04 -1.42
N ASP A 96 -1.66 7.89 -0.74
CA ASP A 96 -0.65 8.95 -0.64
C ASP A 96 0.10 9.17 -1.97
N ASP A 97 0.26 8.13 -2.81
CA ASP A 97 0.90 8.22 -4.14
C ASP A 97 -0.02 8.80 -5.23
N ALA A 98 -1.34 8.75 -5.04
CA ALA A 98 -2.31 9.32 -5.97
C ALA A 98 -2.49 10.84 -5.82
N ARG A 99 -2.07 11.40 -4.68
CA ARG A 99 -2.23 12.84 -4.35
C ARG A 99 -1.48 13.81 -5.29
N PRO A 100 -0.26 13.50 -5.79
CA PRO A 100 0.40 14.33 -6.79
C PRO A 100 -0.33 14.40 -8.13
N GLU A 101 -0.88 13.28 -8.62
CA GLU A 101 -1.54 13.24 -9.92
C GLU A 101 -2.97 13.78 -9.89
N ALA A 102 -3.76 13.42 -8.88
CA ALA A 102 -5.12 13.91 -8.74
C ALA A 102 -5.14 15.44 -8.53
N LEU A 103 -4.22 15.96 -7.70
CA LEU A 103 -4.07 17.40 -7.50
C LEU A 103 -3.62 18.11 -8.79
N ARG A 104 -2.64 17.55 -9.51
CA ARG A 104 -2.18 18.12 -10.79
C ARG A 104 -3.27 18.14 -11.86
N ARG A 105 -4.12 17.10 -11.93
CA ARG A 105 -5.28 17.07 -12.84
C ARG A 105 -6.34 18.09 -12.44
N PHE A 106 -6.56 18.30 -11.14
CA PHE A 106 -7.47 19.33 -10.64
C PHE A 106 -6.94 20.74 -10.96
N GLU A 107 -5.66 21.02 -10.74
CA GLU A 107 -5.02 22.30 -11.09
C GLU A 107 -5.16 22.60 -12.60
N LEU A 108 -4.88 21.63 -13.46
CA LEU A 108 -5.05 21.77 -14.92
C LEU A 108 -6.51 22.07 -15.31
N MET A 109 -7.47 21.41 -14.69
CA MET A 109 -8.89 21.63 -14.95
C MET A 109 -9.33 23.05 -14.51
N VAL A 110 -8.84 23.53 -13.36
CA VAL A 110 -9.11 24.89 -12.88
C VAL A 110 -8.51 25.94 -13.81
N GLU A 111 -7.28 25.72 -14.30
CA GLU A 111 -6.66 26.61 -15.29
C GLU A 111 -7.41 26.65 -16.62
N GLU A 112 -7.92 25.50 -17.08
CA GLU A 112 -8.70 25.42 -18.32
C GLU A 112 -10.04 26.14 -18.18
N VAL A 113 -10.73 25.98 -17.04
CA VAL A 113 -11.97 26.71 -16.72
C VAL A 113 -11.71 28.23 -16.65
N ALA A 114 -10.62 28.66 -16.03
CA ALA A 114 -10.26 30.08 -15.94
C ALA A 114 -9.94 30.70 -17.32
N ARG A 115 -9.24 29.95 -18.19
CA ARG A 115 -8.99 30.36 -19.58
C ARG A 115 -10.27 30.46 -20.40
N ASN A 116 -11.14 29.44 -20.31
CA ASN A 116 -12.41 29.43 -21.03
C ASN A 116 -13.33 30.58 -20.58
N ALA A 117 -13.42 30.85 -19.28
CA ALA A 117 -14.19 31.98 -18.76
C ALA A 117 -13.66 33.33 -19.27
N SER A 118 -12.33 33.47 -19.34
CA SER A 118 -11.68 34.69 -19.84
C SER A 118 -11.92 34.89 -21.35
N ALA A 119 -11.85 33.82 -22.13
CA ALA A 119 -12.12 33.86 -23.58
C ALA A 119 -13.59 34.23 -23.87
N VAL A 120 -14.53 33.69 -23.09
CA VAL A 120 -15.96 34.05 -23.20
C VAL A 120 -16.19 35.52 -22.85
N ALA A 121 -15.56 36.02 -21.78
CA ALA A 121 -15.69 37.43 -21.39
C ALA A 121 -15.15 38.39 -22.46
N GLN A 122 -14.01 38.06 -23.09
CA GLN A 122 -13.44 38.85 -24.18
C GLN A 122 -14.29 38.82 -25.45
N ASN A 123 -14.80 37.65 -25.84
CA ASN A 123 -15.69 37.53 -27.01
C ASN A 123 -17.01 38.27 -26.81
N THR A 124 -17.51 38.36 -25.57
CA THR A 124 -18.75 39.11 -25.25
C THR A 124 -18.51 40.62 -25.21
N ALA A 125 -17.28 41.07 -24.91
CA ALA A 125 -16.91 42.49 -24.93
C ALA A 125 -16.54 43.02 -26.34
N ALA A 126 -16.28 42.11 -27.28
CA ALA A 126 -15.94 42.42 -28.67
C ALA A 126 -17.12 42.30 -29.65
N ALA A 127 -18.31 41.91 -29.16
CA ALA A 127 -19.57 41.86 -29.89
C ALA A 127 -20.44 43.07 -29.55
#